data_AF-A0A9D4BHB7-F1
#
_entry.id   AF-A0A9D4BHB7-F1
#
_cell.length_a   1.000
_cell.length_b   1.000
_cell.length_c   1.000
_cell.angle_alpha   90.00
_cell.angle_beta   90.00
_cell.angle_gamma   90.00
#
_symmetry.space_group_name_H-M   'P 1'
#
loop_
_entity.id
_entity.type
_entity.pdbx_description
1 polymer ?
#
loop_
_entity_poly.entity_id
_entity_poly.type
_entity_poly.pdbx_seq_one_letter_code
_entity_poly.pdbx_strand_id
1 'polypeptide(L)'
;MIFVTWGYTASDVRIWRPELGQAAHLEDILHNPEWDLFGVRTRNESNPRPMIIFDVYLKRKPTYVVNNIILPLSVLIALNGCVFLLPERSGEKTGFAVTVFLSFMVFAKIVQTTLPVNSKQTLQTVESSVITIVAICLVRIEGRSEQSGTG
;
A
#
# COMPACT_ATOMS: atom_id res chain seq x y z
N MET A 1 -9.31 -3.98 20.98
CA MET A 1 -10.66 -4.55 21.17
C MET A 1 -11.24 -4.05 22.48
N ILE A 2 -12.55 -3.81 22.57
CA ILE A 2 -13.21 -3.28 23.77
C ILE A 2 -14.32 -4.24 24.18
N PHE A 3 -14.33 -4.65 25.44
CA PHE A 3 -15.39 -5.47 26.04
C PHE A 3 -16.09 -4.65 27.12
N VAL A 4 -17.42 -4.62 27.06
CA VAL A 4 -18.27 -3.84 27.96
C VAL A 4 -19.39 -4.73 28.47
N THR A 5 -19.72 -4.64 29.77
CA THR A 5 -20.91 -5.31 30.29
C THR A 5 -22.14 -4.45 30.01
N TRP A 6 -23.12 -5.01 29.30
CA TRP A 6 -24.36 -4.30 29.03
C TRP A 6 -25.27 -4.29 30.27
N GLY A 7 -25.86 -3.14 30.59
CA GLY A 7 -26.91 -3.03 31.62
C GLY A 7 -26.44 -3.08 33.08
N TYR A 8 -25.15 -3.24 33.37
CA TYR A 8 -24.60 -3.25 34.72
C TYR A 8 -23.68 -2.05 34.99
N THR A 9 -23.77 -1.52 36.21
CA THR A 9 -22.91 -0.42 36.68
C THR A 9 -21.68 -0.98 37.39
N ALA A 10 -20.64 -0.17 37.57
CA ALA A 10 -19.41 -0.58 38.26
C ALA A 10 -19.62 -0.99 39.74
N SER A 11 -20.78 -0.65 40.31
CA SER A 11 -21.24 -1.13 41.62
C SER A 11 -21.68 -2.59 41.60
N ASP A 12 -22.19 -3.07 40.47
CA ASP A 12 -22.90 -4.35 40.38
C ASP A 12 -21.99 -5.47 39.88
N VAL A 13 -21.08 -5.15 38.96
CA VAL A 13 -20.13 -6.11 38.37
C VAL A 13 -18.73 -5.53 38.39
N ARG A 14 -17.81 -6.22 39.09
CA ARG A 14 -16.38 -5.93 39.04
C ARG A 14 -15.68 -6.92 38.14
N ILE A 15 -15.07 -6.39 37.10
CA ILE A 15 -14.19 -7.17 36.24
C ILE A 15 -12.82 -7.25 36.94
N TRP A 16 -12.49 -8.43 37.45
CA TRP A 16 -11.17 -8.70 38.01
C TRP A 16 -10.22 -9.15 36.89
N ARG A 17 -8.98 -8.66 36.93
CA ARG A 17 -7.89 -9.16 36.08
C ARG A 17 -6.94 -9.96 36.95
N PRO A 18 -6.48 -11.15 36.50
CA PRO A 18 -5.37 -11.82 37.17
C PRO A 18 -4.13 -10.93 37.12
N GLU A 19 -3.45 -10.80 38.26
CA GLU A 19 -2.23 -10.01 38.40
C GLU A 19 -1.06 -10.60 37.59
N LEU A 20 -0.16 -9.71 37.18
CA LEU A 20 0.98 -9.89 36.28
C LEU A 20 1.49 -11.34 36.14
N GLY A 21 1.38 -11.90 34.94
CA GLY A 21 2.08 -13.14 34.57
C GLY A 21 1.48 -13.86 33.37
N GLN A 22 0.15 -13.83 33.24
CA GLN A 22 -0.57 -14.35 32.08
C GLN A 22 -1.00 -13.21 31.17
N ALA A 23 -0.02 -12.49 30.62
CA ALA A 23 -0.24 -11.80 29.36
C ALA A 23 -0.63 -12.90 28.36
N ALA A 24 -1.93 -12.96 28.04
CA ALA A 24 -2.59 -13.88 27.11
C ALA A 24 -1.62 -14.85 26.41
N HIS A 25 -1.64 -16.15 26.72
CA HIS A 25 -0.76 -17.16 26.11
C HIS A 25 -0.55 -16.85 24.62
N LEU A 26 0.58 -16.21 24.29
CA LEU A 26 0.94 -15.83 22.92
C LEU A 26 1.41 -17.07 22.14
N GLU A 27 1.50 -18.22 22.82
CA GLU A 27 1.99 -19.50 22.34
C GLU A 27 1.01 -20.17 21.35
N ASP A 28 -0.29 -19.88 21.47
CA ASP A 28 -1.32 -20.37 20.54
C ASP A 28 -1.58 -19.40 19.37
N ILE A 29 -0.78 -18.34 19.25
CA ILE A 29 -0.98 -17.33 18.21
C ILE A 29 -0.41 -17.85 16.90
N LEU A 30 -1.33 -18.15 15.99
CA LEU A 30 -1.04 -18.55 14.63
C LEU A 30 -0.10 -17.54 13.98
N HIS A 31 1.08 -18.00 13.57
CA HIS A 31 2.09 -17.16 12.94
C HIS A 31 1.52 -16.50 11.68
N ASN A 32 1.45 -15.16 11.67
CA ASN A 32 1.01 -14.42 10.50
C ASN A 32 2.24 -13.96 9.67
N PRO A 33 2.30 -14.29 8.37
CA PRO A 33 3.37 -13.84 7.48
C PRO A 33 3.36 -12.32 7.25
N GLU A 34 2.25 -11.63 7.48
CA GLU A 34 2.12 -10.18 7.24
C GLU A 34 2.31 -9.31 8.49
N TRP A 35 1.96 -9.83 9.66
CA TRP A 35 1.92 -9.07 10.91
C TRP A 35 2.65 -9.81 12.02
N ASP A 36 3.58 -9.11 12.65
CA ASP A 36 4.25 -9.59 13.85
C ASP A 36 3.56 -9.01 15.09
N LEU A 37 3.29 -9.85 16.08
CA LEU A 37 2.63 -9.41 17.31
C LEU A 37 3.69 -8.96 18.31
N PHE A 38 3.75 -7.66 18.56
CA PHE A 38 4.75 -7.06 19.46
C PHE A 38 4.32 -7.13 20.93
N GLY A 39 3.02 -7.19 21.19
CA GLY A 39 2.48 -7.36 22.53
C GLY A 39 1.02 -6.96 22.64
N VAL A 40 0.39 -7.36 23.74
CA VAL A 40 -0.98 -6.99 24.08
C VAL A 40 -0.95 -6.30 25.44
N ARG A 41 -1.52 -5.09 25.52
CA ARG A 41 -1.74 -4.41 26.79
C ARG A 41 -3.23 -4.45 27.11
N THR A 42 -3.54 -4.73 28.36
CA THR A 42 -4.92 -4.68 28.85
C THR A 42 -5.09 -3.49 29.78
N ARG A 43 -6.13 -2.71 29.58
CA ARG A 43 -6.56 -1.61 30.46
C ARG A 43 -7.98 -1.88 30.94
N ASN A 44 -8.25 -1.53 32.20
CA ASN A 44 -9.57 -1.64 32.80
C ASN A 44 -9.98 -0.21 33.17
N GLU A 45 -11.15 0.18 32.72
CA GLU A 45 -11.75 1.48 32.97
C GLU A 45 -13.12 1.23 33.59
N SER A 46 -13.38 1.81 34.77
CA SER A 46 -14.60 1.52 35.54
C SER A 46 -15.59 2.68 35.59
N ASN A 47 -15.27 3.85 35.03
CA ASN A 47 -16.12 5.03 35.04
C ASN A 47 -16.45 5.48 33.60
N PRO A 48 -17.73 5.60 33.18
CA PRO A 48 -19.00 5.40 33.90
C PRO A 48 -19.53 3.95 33.89
N ARG A 49 -18.89 3.02 33.17
CA ARG A 49 -19.25 1.59 33.10
C ARG A 49 -17.99 0.74 33.14
N PRO A 50 -18.03 -0.47 33.71
CA PRO A 50 -16.88 -1.37 33.68
C PRO A 50 -16.61 -1.84 32.24
N MET A 51 -15.43 -1.50 31.73
CA MET A 51 -14.94 -1.90 30.41
C MET A 51 -13.49 -2.38 30.45
N ILE A 52 -13.19 -3.36 29.60
CA ILE A 52 -11.83 -3.85 29.36
C ILE A 52 -11.41 -3.45 27.95
N ILE A 53 -10.27 -2.78 27.86
CA ILE A 53 -9.65 -2.40 26.59
C ILE A 53 -8.41 -3.28 26.40
N PHE A 54 -8.38 -4.00 25.29
CA PHE A 54 -7.21 -4.74 24.81
C PHE A 54 -6.55 -3.95 23.68
N ASP A 55 -5.41 -3.35 23.98
CA ASP A 55 -4.54 -2.69 23.01
C ASP A 55 -3.59 -3.74 22.42
N VAL A 56 -3.79 -4.06 21.15
CA VAL A 56 -2.96 -5.05 20.41
C VAL A 56 -1.95 -4.28 19.58
N TYR A 57 -0.66 -4.48 19.85
CA TYR A 57 0.43 -3.86 19.11
C TYR A 57 0.90 -4.81 18.02
N LEU A 58 0.55 -4.51 16.77
CA LEU A 58 0.94 -5.26 15.59
C LEU A 58 1.99 -4.48 14.80
N LYS A 59 3.08 -5.13 14.38
CA LYS A 59 4.10 -4.59 13.51
C LYS A 59 3.96 -5.20 12.12
N ARG A 60 3.83 -4.38 11.07
CA ARG A 60 3.84 -4.87 9.69
C ARG A 60 5.21 -5.43 9.31
N LYS A 61 5.24 -6.60 8.68
CA LYS A 61 6.43 -7.11 7.98
C LYS A 61 6.45 -6.52 6.56
N PRO A 62 7.48 -5.75 6.15
CA PRO A 62 7.51 -5.12 4.83
C PRO A 62 7.86 -6.09 3.71
N THR A 63 8.13 -7.38 3.96
CA THR A 63 8.64 -8.34 2.96
C THR A 63 7.79 -8.41 1.70
N TYR A 64 6.47 -8.42 1.84
CA TYR A 64 5.55 -8.42 0.70
C TYR A 64 5.58 -7.10 -0.09
N VAL A 65 5.72 -5.98 0.62
CA VAL A 65 5.82 -4.64 0.02
C VAL A 65 7.15 -4.49 -0.72
N VAL A 66 8.25 -5.00 -0.15
CA VAL A 66 9.58 -5.00 -0.77
C VAL A 66 9.56 -5.78 -2.08
N ASN A 67 9.00 -6.99 -2.12
CA ASN A 67 8.91 -7.77 -3.36
C ASN A 67 8.02 -7.10 -4.42
N ASN A 68 6.86 -6.56 -4.01
CA ASN A 68 5.97 -5.83 -4.91
C ASN A 68 6.50 -4.46 -5.37
N ILE A 69 7.55 -3.93 -4.75
CA ILE A 69 8.23 -2.71 -5.20
C ILE A 69 9.50 -3.04 -6.00
N ILE A 70 10.22 -4.12 -5.67
CA ILE A 70 11.40 -4.56 -6.44
C ILE A 70 10.99 -4.99 -7.86
N LEU A 71 9.88 -5.70 -8.00
CA LEU A 71 9.39 -6.16 -9.31
C LEU A 71 9.10 -5.00 -10.28
N PRO A 72 8.29 -3.98 -9.95
CA PRO A 72 8.10 -2.82 -10.82
C PRO A 72 9.38 -1.98 -11.00
N LEU A 73 10.29 -1.92 -10.01
CA LEU A 73 11.59 -1.25 -10.18
C LEU A 73 12.49 -1.97 -11.18
N SER A 74 12.51 -3.31 -11.19
CA SER A 74 13.26 -4.08 -12.18
C SER A 74 12.75 -3.85 -13.61
N VAL A 75 11.43 -3.73 -13.79
CA VAL A 75 10.80 -3.39 -15.08
C VAL A 75 11.20 -1.98 -15.52
N LEU A 76 11.25 -1.03 -14.58
CA LEU A 76 11.66 0.35 -14.87
C LEU A 76 13.14 0.44 -15.30
N ILE A 77 14.03 -0.30 -14.65
CA ILE A 77 15.46 -0.38 -15.02
C ILE A 77 15.62 -1.02 -16.41
N ALA A 78 14.88 -2.11 -16.69
CA ALA A 78 14.88 -2.74 -18.00
C ALA A 78 14.38 -1.79 -19.10
N LEU A 79 13.30 -1.03 -18.83
CA LEU A 79 12.78 -0.04 -19.78
C LEU A 79 13.80 1.07 -20.07
N ASN A 80 14.48 1.55 -19.03
CA ASN A 80 15.55 2.53 -19.18
C ASN A 80 16.68 2.00 -20.08
N GLY A 81 17.13 0.75 -19.88
CA GLY A 81 18.10 0.09 -20.74
C GLY A 81 17.61 -0.12 -22.19
N CYS A 82 16.36 -0.56 -22.37
CA CYS A 82 15.76 -0.77 -23.69
C CYS A 82 15.61 0.52 -24.51
N VAL A 83 15.38 1.66 -23.86
CA VAL A 83 15.30 2.98 -24.52
C VAL A 83 16.63 3.39 -25.17
N PHE A 84 17.75 3.02 -24.55
CA PHE A 84 19.10 3.25 -25.08
C PHE A 84 19.51 2.25 -26.17
N LEU A 85 18.98 1.02 -26.12
CA LEU A 85 19.30 -0.04 -27.07
C LEU A 85 18.57 0.11 -28.42
N LEU A 86 17.44 0.83 -28.48
CA LEU A 86 16.70 1.01 -29.74
C LEU A 86 17.15 2.28 -30.50
N PRO A 87 17.76 2.14 -31.70
CA PRO A 87 18.14 3.26 -32.55
C PRO A 87 16.90 3.97 -33.13
N GLU A 88 17.04 5.28 -33.35
CA GLU A 88 16.01 6.31 -33.45
C GLU A 88 15.17 6.32 -34.75
N ARG A 89 14.97 5.17 -35.42
CA ARG A 89 14.40 5.13 -36.78
C ARG A 89 13.14 4.30 -37.01
N SER A 90 12.49 3.74 -35.98
CA SER A 90 11.23 3.00 -36.18
C SER A 90 10.17 3.38 -35.15
N GLY A 91 8.96 3.70 -35.62
CA GLY A 91 7.77 4.01 -34.80
C GLY A 91 7.36 2.87 -33.87
N GLU A 92 7.92 1.67 -34.07
CA GLU A 92 7.78 0.51 -33.19
C GLU A 92 8.32 0.74 -31.77
N LYS A 93 9.30 1.66 -31.60
CA LYS A 93 9.90 2.03 -30.31
C LYS A 93 8.89 2.66 -29.36
N THR A 94 8.06 3.55 -29.89
CA THR A 94 7.04 4.25 -29.11
C THR A 94 5.93 3.30 -28.69
N GLY A 95 5.52 2.38 -29.58
CA GLY A 95 4.52 1.36 -29.28
C GLY A 95 4.94 0.45 -28.12
N PHE A 96 6.17 -0.09 -28.16
CA PHE A 96 6.69 -0.93 -27.08
C PHE A 96 6.79 -0.17 -25.74
N ALA A 97 7.29 1.08 -25.77
CA ALA A 97 7.37 1.92 -24.58
C ALA A 97 5.99 2.21 -23.96
N VAL A 98 4.97 2.47 -24.79
CA VAL A 98 3.59 2.70 -24.34
C VAL A 98 2.97 1.44 -23.74
N THR A 99 3.17 0.26 -24.33
CA THR A 99 2.64 -1.01 -23.78
C THR A 99 3.24 -1.33 -22.41
N VAL A 100 4.56 -1.13 -22.23
CA VAL A 100 5.21 -1.35 -20.92
C VAL A 100 4.81 -0.30 -19.90
N PHE A 101 4.68 0.97 -20.30
CA PHE A 101 4.16 2.03 -19.43
C PHE A 101 2.73 1.73 -18.95
N LEU A 102 1.86 1.26 -19.85
CA LEU A 102 0.50 0.84 -19.51
C LEU A 102 0.51 -0.34 -18.52
N SER A 103 1.37 -1.33 -18.75
CA SER A 103 1.53 -2.48 -17.84
C SER A 103 1.99 -2.05 -16.44
N PHE A 104 2.95 -1.13 -16.35
CA PHE A 104 3.40 -0.54 -15.08
C PHE A 104 2.28 0.21 -14.37
N MET A 105 1.51 1.03 -15.08
CA MET A 105 0.38 1.77 -14.51
C MET A 105 -0.70 0.84 -13.97
N VAL A 106 -1.02 -0.25 -14.68
CA VAL A 106 -1.99 -1.25 -14.20
C VAL A 106 -1.47 -1.95 -12.93
N PHE A 107 -0.18 -2.31 -12.90
CA PHE A 107 0.44 -2.88 -11.71
C PHE A 107 0.40 -1.92 -10.52
N ALA A 108 0.81 -0.67 -10.73
CA ALA A 108 0.76 0.38 -9.71
C ALA A 108 -0.66 0.56 -9.17
N LYS A 109 -1.66 0.57 -10.06
CA LYS A 109 -3.10 0.64 -9.73
C LYS A 109 -3.54 -0.50 -8.81
N ILE A 110 -3.15 -1.74 -9.12
CA ILE A 110 -3.44 -2.92 -8.29
C ILE A 110 -2.80 -2.77 -6.91
N VAL A 111 -1.58 -2.24 -6.83
CA VAL A 111 -0.97 -1.96 -5.53
C VAL A 111 -1.79 -0.92 -4.77
N GLN A 112 -2.23 0.18 -5.40
CA GLN A 112 -3.04 1.19 -4.70
C GLN A 112 -4.35 0.66 -4.13
N THR A 113 -5.00 -0.28 -4.82
CA THR A 113 -6.26 -0.84 -4.35
C THR A 113 -6.07 -1.71 -3.10
N THR A 114 -4.89 -2.31 -2.92
CA THR A 114 -4.51 -3.08 -1.73
C THR A 114 -4.11 -2.23 -0.52
N LEU A 115 -3.71 -0.97 -0.70
CA LEU A 115 -3.44 -0.06 0.42
C LEU A 115 -4.75 0.55 0.97
N PRO A 116 -4.83 0.81 2.29
CA PRO A 116 -6.01 1.44 2.89
C PRO A 116 -6.25 2.85 2.33
N VAL A 117 -7.53 3.26 2.33
CA VAL A 117 -8.07 4.43 1.60
C VAL A 117 -7.34 5.75 1.89
N ASN A 118 -6.74 5.89 3.07
CA ASN A 118 -6.00 7.09 3.49
C ASN A 118 -4.79 7.41 2.59
N SER A 119 -4.20 6.43 1.90
CA SER A 119 -3.12 6.64 0.94
C SER A 119 -3.60 6.71 -0.53
N LYS A 120 -4.85 6.37 -0.81
CA LYS A 120 -5.39 6.33 -2.19
C LYS A 120 -5.49 7.72 -2.80
N GLN A 121 -5.79 8.74 -1.99
CA GLN A 121 -5.96 10.12 -2.46
C GLN A 121 -4.66 10.72 -3.01
N THR A 122 -3.53 10.51 -2.34
CA THR A 122 -2.21 11.00 -2.79
C THR A 122 -1.75 10.29 -4.07
N LEU A 123 -2.04 8.99 -4.18
CA LEU A 123 -1.52 8.15 -5.26
C LEU A 123 -2.35 8.30 -6.56
N GLN A 124 -3.65 8.59 -6.44
CA GLN A 124 -4.53 8.92 -7.57
C GLN A 124 -4.17 10.27 -8.25
N THR A 125 -3.70 11.25 -7.48
CA THR A 125 -3.19 12.53 -8.02
C THR A 125 -1.88 12.36 -8.78
N VAL A 126 -1.05 11.40 -8.37
CA VAL A 126 0.20 11.09 -9.07
C VAL A 126 -0.10 10.38 -10.40
N GLU A 127 -1.02 9.42 -10.44
CA GLU A 127 -1.39 8.74 -11.69
C GLU A 127 -1.92 9.71 -12.75
N SER A 128 -2.82 10.62 -12.37
CA SER A 128 -3.35 11.62 -13.32
C SER A 128 -2.25 12.57 -13.83
N SER A 129 -1.30 12.94 -12.98
CA SER A 129 -0.17 13.80 -13.36
C SER A 129 0.75 13.10 -14.38
N VAL A 130 1.09 11.83 -14.16
CA VAL A 130 1.96 11.07 -15.08
C VAL A 130 1.26 10.84 -16.43
N ILE A 131 -0.03 10.51 -16.45
CA ILE A 131 -0.81 10.33 -17.69
C ILE A 131 -0.82 11.65 -18.50
N THR A 132 -1.00 12.78 -17.83
CA THR A 132 -1.04 14.09 -18.50
C THR A 132 0.32 14.46 -19.08
N ILE A 133 1.42 14.18 -18.38
CA ILE A 133 2.78 14.44 -18.86
C ILE A 133 3.11 13.55 -20.06
N VAL A 134 2.78 12.26 -20.03
CA VAL A 134 3.01 11.34 -21.15
C VAL A 134 2.18 11.73 -22.37
N ALA A 135 0.90 12.12 -22.18
CA ALA A 135 0.06 12.61 -23.25
C ALA A 135 0.63 13.90 -23.89
N ILE A 136 1.10 14.84 -23.08
CA ILE A 136 1.75 16.07 -23.57
C ILE A 136 3.04 15.72 -24.35
N CYS A 137 3.86 14.80 -23.85
CA CYS A 137 5.07 14.36 -24.54
C CYS A 137 4.76 13.71 -25.89
N LEU A 138 3.74 12.84 -25.97
CA LEU A 138 3.32 12.20 -27.22
C LEU A 138 2.80 13.23 -28.22
N VAL A 139 1.93 14.16 -27.79
CA VAL A 139 1.43 15.25 -28.65
C VAL A 139 2.56 16.13 -29.16
N ARG A 140 3.57 16.40 -28.33
CA ARG A 140 4.75 17.20 -28.74
C ARG A 140 5.68 16.45 -29.69
N ILE A 141 5.69 15.12 -29.66
CA ILE A 141 6.45 14.29 -30.60
C ILE A 141 5.73 14.24 -31.97
N GLU A 142 4.41 14.03 -31.96
CA GLU A 142 3.56 14.04 -33.18
C GLU A 142 3.62 15.39 -33.90
N GLY A 143 3.52 16.49 -33.14
CA GLY A 143 3.62 17.84 -33.70
C GLY A 143 5.02 18.19 -34.25
N ARG A 144 6.05 17.40 -33.92
CA ARG A 144 7.40 17.56 -34.48
C ARG A 144 7.59 16.73 -35.75
N SER A 145 6.84 15.65 -35.94
CA SER A 145 6.84 14.89 -37.21
C SER A 145 6.16 15.63 -38.36
N GLU A 146 5.12 16.44 -38.12
CA GLU A 146 4.46 17.23 -39.17
C GLU A 146 5.31 18.37 -39.74
N GLN A 147 6.25 18.93 -38.96
CA GLN A 147 7.14 20.01 -39.43
C GLN A 147 8.33 19.51 -40.26
N SER A 148 8.61 18.19 -40.25
CA SER A 148 9.72 17.60 -41.02
C SER A 148 9.31 17.14 -42.43
N GLY A 149 8.01 17.15 -42.77
CA GLY A 149 7.48 16.63 -44.04
C GLY A 149 7.10 17.69 -45.09
N THR A 150 7.29 18.98 -44.80
CA THR A 150 6.92 20.12 -45.68
C THR A 150 8.11 21.00 -46.05
N GLY A 151 9.31 20.41 -46.14
CA GLY A 151 10.53 21.06 -46.63
C GLY A 151 10.99 20.47 -47.96
#